data_AF-A0A958D1J9-F1
#
_entry.id   AF-A0A958D1J9-F1
#
_cell.length_a   1.000
_cell.length_b   1.000
_cell.length_c   1.000
_cell.angle_alpha   90.00
_cell.angle_beta   90.00
_cell.angle_gamma   90.00
#
_symmetry.space_group_name_H-M   'P 1'
#
loop_
_entity.id
_entity.type
_entity.pdbx_description
1 polymer ?
#
loop_
_entity_poly.entity_id
_entity_poly.type
_entity_poly.pdbx_seq_one_letter_code
_entity_poly.pdbx_strand_id
1 'polypeptide(L)' 'GLLANVKAYELLTVEAAVHGDRKAGYEALLVHPLGPPADQIATVLDEMLTINAAYLPRFR' A
#
# COMPACT_ATOMS: atom_id res chain seq x y z
N GLY A 1 6.18 17.27 -5.19
CA GLY A 1 4.92 17.88 -5.69
C GLY A 1 3.89 16.79 -5.91
N LEU A 2 2.60 17.13 -6.08
CA LEU A 2 1.50 16.16 -6.13
C LEU A 2 1.73 15.00 -7.12
N LEU A 3 2.20 15.32 -8.33
CA LEU A 3 2.51 14.32 -9.36
C LEU A 3 3.56 13.30 -8.92
N ALA A 4 4.61 13.75 -8.20
CA ALA A 4 5.65 12.86 -7.71
C ALA A 4 5.12 11.91 -6.62
N ASN A 5 4.21 12.39 -5.76
CA ASN A 5 3.58 11.55 -4.73
C ASN A 5 2.68 10.48 -5.36
N VAL A 6 1.86 10.85 -6.36
CA VAL A 6 1.04 9.89 -7.11
C VAL A 6 1.94 8.85 -7.79
N LYS A 7 3.04 9.28 -8.41
CA LYS A 7 3.92 8.34 -9.10
C LYS A 7 4.61 7.36 -8.14
N ALA A 8 5.07 7.86 -6.99
CA ALA A 8 5.65 7.01 -5.95
C ALA A 8 4.65 5.99 -5.44
N TYR A 9 3.40 6.42 -5.17
CA TYR A 9 2.32 5.53 -4.76
C TYR A 9 2.08 4.40 -5.77
N GLU A 10 2.00 4.70 -7.06
CA GLU A 10 1.79 3.68 -8.11
C GLU A 10 2.92 2.64 -8.13
N LEU A 11 4.18 3.10 -8.11
CA LEU A 11 5.34 2.22 -8.17
C LEU A 11 5.42 1.31 -6.94
N LEU A 12 5.22 1.87 -5.75
CA LEU A 12 5.23 1.11 -4.50
C LEU A 12 4.06 0.11 -4.41
N THR A 13 2.89 0.47 -4.92
CA THR A 13 1.74 -0.43 -4.99
C THR A 13 2.01 -1.63 -5.91
N VAL A 14 2.66 -1.39 -7.07
CA VAL A 14 3.07 -2.46 -7.98
C VAL A 14 4.13 -3.36 -7.33
N GLU A 15 5.15 -2.78 -6.70
CA GLU A 15 6.18 -3.53 -5.97
C GLU A 15 5.55 -4.45 -4.92
N ALA A 16 4.65 -3.88 -4.09
CA ALA A 16 3.90 -4.61 -3.09
C ALA A 16 3.12 -5.76 -3.72
N ALA A 17 2.36 -5.51 -4.80
CA ALA A 17 1.53 -6.52 -5.45
C ALA A 17 2.34 -7.65 -6.10
N VAL A 18 3.43 -7.34 -6.78
CA VAL A 18 4.28 -8.31 -7.48
C VAL A 18 5.02 -9.20 -6.49
N HIS A 19 5.51 -8.63 -5.39
CA HIS A 19 6.39 -9.30 -4.43
C HIS A 19 5.68 -9.78 -3.15
N GLY A 20 4.44 -9.36 -2.90
CA GLY A 20 3.79 -9.56 -1.60
C GLY A 20 4.44 -8.72 -0.49
N ASP A 21 5.10 -7.61 -0.85
CA ASP A 21 5.88 -6.80 0.09
C ASP A 21 4.97 -5.85 0.89
N ARG A 22 4.76 -6.21 2.16
CA ARG A 22 3.99 -5.39 3.12
C ARG A 22 4.63 -4.04 3.39
N LYS A 23 5.96 -3.94 3.36
CA LYS A 23 6.67 -2.68 3.59
C LYS A 23 6.42 -1.74 2.40
N ALA A 24 6.52 -2.24 1.18
CA ALA A 24 6.17 -1.45 0.00
C ALA A 24 4.69 -1.01 0.03
N GLY A 25 3.78 -1.88 0.49
CA GLY A 25 2.37 -1.52 0.68
C GLY A 25 2.15 -0.42 1.72
N TYR A 26 2.90 -0.45 2.83
CA TYR A 26 2.89 0.61 3.84
C TYR A 26 3.40 1.94 3.27
N GLU A 27 4.55 1.91 2.58
CA GLU A 27 5.15 3.09 1.96
C GLU A 27 4.22 3.68 0.88
N ALA A 28 3.52 2.84 0.11
CA ALA A 28 2.52 3.27 -0.86
C ALA A 28 1.41 4.09 -0.19
N LEU A 29 0.80 3.56 0.88
CA LEU A 29 -0.23 4.27 1.64
C LEU A 29 0.30 5.55 2.30
N LEU A 30 1.55 5.55 2.77
CA LEU A 30 2.20 6.72 3.37
C LEU A 30 2.36 7.89 2.39
N VAL A 31 2.70 7.61 1.13
CA VAL A 31 2.89 8.64 0.11
C VAL A 31 1.62 8.94 -0.68
N HIS A 32 0.54 8.20 -0.46
CA HIS A 32 -0.73 8.41 -1.14
C HIS A 32 -1.31 9.78 -0.75
N PRO A 33 -1.58 10.70 -1.71
CA PRO A 33 -2.06 12.05 -1.40
C PRO A 33 -3.39 12.16 -0.65
N LEU A 34 -4.19 11.09 -0.67
CA LEU A 34 -5.49 10.96 0.00
C LEU A 34 -5.50 9.72 0.92
N GLY A 35 -4.31 9.25 1.29
CA GLY A 35 -4.13 8.11 2.18
C GLY A 35 -4.59 8.41 3.61
N PRO A 36 -4.64 7.38 4.46
CA PRO A 36 -4.99 7.56 5.86
C PRO A 36 -3.91 8.37 6.60
N PRO A 37 -4.24 8.91 7.79
CA PRO A 37 -3.24 9.47 8.69
C PRO A 37 -2.11 8.47 8.98
N ALA A 38 -0.89 8.98 9.20
CA ALA A 38 0.31 8.14 9.29
C ALA A 38 0.25 7.09 10.42
N ASP A 39 -0.41 7.41 11.52
CA ASP A 39 -0.64 6.53 12.66
C ASP A 39 -1.69 5.42 12.40
N GLN A 40 -2.43 5.51 11.30
CA GLN A 40 -3.47 4.55 10.91
C GLN A 40 -3.04 3.64 9.74
N ILE A 41 -1.92 3.93 9.08
CA ILE A 41 -1.50 3.20 7.87
C ILE A 41 -1.37 1.69 8.12
N ALA A 42 -0.73 1.30 9.22
CA ALA A 42 -0.52 -0.12 9.53
C ALA A 42 -1.85 -0.87 9.67
N THR A 43 -2.80 -0.29 10.41
CA THR A 43 -4.14 -0.85 10.60
C THR A 43 -4.88 -0.97 9.28
N VAL A 44 -4.90 0.10 8.47
CA VAL A 44 -5.57 0.11 7.18
C VAL A 44 -4.96 -0.90 6.22
N LEU A 45 -3.63 -1.01 6.17
CA LEU A 45 -2.96 -1.99 5.33
C LEU A 45 -3.34 -3.42 5.73
N ASP A 46 -3.30 -3.73 7.02
CA ASP A 46 -3.63 -5.04 7.54
C ASP A 46 -5.08 -5.43 7.23
N GLU A 47 -6.03 -4.50 7.38
CA GLU A 47 -7.43 -4.69 7.02
C GLU A 47 -7.61 -4.90 5.52
N MET A 48 -6.99 -4.07 4.68
CA MET A 48 -7.04 -4.19 3.22
C MET A 48 -6.51 -5.54 2.75
N LEU A 49 -5.37 -5.99 3.27
CA LEU A 49 -4.78 -7.29 2.94
C LEU A 49 -5.67 -8.45 3.42
N THR A 50 -6.25 -8.33 4.60
CA THR A 50 -7.12 -9.39 5.18
C THR A 50 -8.43 -9.51 4.41
N ILE A 51 -9.13 -8.41 4.17
CA ILE A 51 -10.41 -8.38 3.45
C ILE A 51 -10.25 -8.88 2.02
N ASN A 52 -9.13 -8.53 1.37
CA ASN A 52 -8.87 -8.86 -0.03
C ASN A 52 -7.94 -10.07 -0.20
N ALA A 53 -7.69 -10.86 0.84
CA ALA A 53 -6.70 -11.95 0.83
C ALA A 53 -6.93 -12.94 -0.34
N ALA A 54 -8.19 -13.23 -0.65
CA ALA A 54 -8.57 -14.10 -1.77
C ALA A 54 -8.09 -13.59 -3.15
N TYR A 55 -7.88 -12.28 -3.30
CA TYR A 55 -7.42 -11.62 -4.52
C TYR A 55 -5.93 -11.27 -4.51
N LEU A 56 -5.25 -11.49 -3.38
CA LEU A 56 -3.86 -11.09 -3.14
C LEU A 56 -2.97 -12.31 -2.83
N PRO A 57 -2.82 -13.27 -3.77
CA PRO A 57 -2.20 -14.57 -3.50
C PRO A 57 -0.71 -14.50 -3.12
N ARG A 58 -0.07 -13.34 -3.31
CA ARG A 58 1.34 -13.07 -2.98
C ARG A 58 1.53 -12.58 -1.54
N PHE A 59 0.49 -12.03 -0.92
CA PHE A 59 0.48 -11.60 0.48
C PHE A 59 -0.04 -12.74 1.35
N ARG A 60 0.81 -13.75 1.58
CA ARG A 60 0.54 -14.86 2.51
C ARG A 60 1.24 -14.64 3.84
#